data_AF-A0A923WCN2-F1
#
_entry.id   AF-A0A923WCN2-F1
#
_cell.length_a   1.000
_cell.length_b   1.000
_cell.length_c   1.000
_cell.angle_alpha   90.00
_cell.angle_beta   90.00
_cell.angle_gamma   90.00
#
_symmetry.space_group_name_H-M   'P 1'
#
loop_
_entity.id
_entity.type
_entity.pdbx_description
1 polymer ?
#
loop_
_entity_poly.entity_id
_entity_poly.type
_entity_poly.pdbx_seq_one_letter_code
_entity_poly.pdbx_strand_id
1 'polypeptide(L)'
;MEDASLLPDLPTTPEARAEYIKAAQQARSFKALSALFQAELQASPTFQRAMKPYFAGGHVHFAAFYANAKTVAYLKGPLALQRQEERFLEYREAAAEHLWEIQQKKLFDLQCQWRAEQVTLPGIRHAHEFEQWGTYLKECPWLPPITAEEVAVYEAYLRSGRYEPERNWAWQGYDNYRRAAGLSSDEEDADEEEADEEEAAAESARRALPAWYVFHNAYTGAGALLALPDIRGAKEQRYLDLTNADKEEKLAAQCAAGNFADSLPWPPFSLNIHNIGPYFDQFEPTADLPRLHRWRTAASAYDAHKWGVVSDATHWMDRALKEAAEPWPIAANADWRVAVAETGIRYWAHQLAEVIGGVWREQEQNRALGLPVTPPKQYGARPPFAEIDWAEEESYYPKFILRGRELAGELRDFNF
;
A
#
# COMPACT_ATOMS: atom_id res chain seq x y z
N MET A 1 -23.16 3.30 41.20
CA MET A 1 -23.73 2.30 42.13
C MET A 1 -24.16 1.14 41.24
N GLU A 2 -23.18 0.36 40.80
CA GLU A 2 -23.40 -0.76 39.87
C GLU A 2 -23.70 -2.02 40.67
N ASP A 3 -24.62 -2.80 40.11
CA ASP A 3 -25.31 -3.94 40.69
C ASP A 3 -24.38 -4.94 41.39
N ALA A 4 -24.55 -5.05 42.71
CA ALA A 4 -23.89 -6.02 43.56
C ALA A 4 -24.66 -7.35 43.63
N SER A 5 -25.71 -7.54 42.82
CA SER A 5 -26.47 -8.78 42.81
C SER A 5 -26.00 -9.74 41.72
N LEU A 6 -25.91 -11.03 42.09
CA LEU A 6 -25.57 -12.19 41.27
C LEU A 6 -24.07 -12.40 40.97
N LEU A 7 -23.29 -12.75 42.00
CA LEU A 7 -22.30 -13.83 41.77
C LEU A 7 -23.14 -15.11 41.64
N PRO A 8 -23.26 -15.72 40.45
CA PRO A 8 -24.05 -16.94 40.30
C PRO A 8 -23.44 -18.04 41.18
N ASP A 9 -24.27 -18.96 41.67
CA ASP A 9 -23.80 -20.13 42.41
C ASP A 9 -22.66 -20.80 41.65
N LEU A 10 -21.56 -21.06 42.36
CA LEU A 10 -20.38 -21.65 41.75
C LEU A 10 -20.74 -23.04 41.21
N PRO A 11 -20.39 -23.34 39.95
CA PRO A 11 -20.72 -24.62 39.33
C PRO A 11 -20.08 -25.77 40.11
N THR A 12 -20.87 -26.81 40.41
CA THR A 12 -20.44 -27.97 41.21
C THR A 12 -20.09 -29.18 40.36
N THR A 13 -20.41 -29.18 39.06
CA THR A 13 -20.07 -30.25 38.12
C THR A 13 -19.11 -29.76 37.02
N PRO A 14 -18.29 -30.65 36.42
CA PRO A 14 -17.42 -30.29 35.31
C PRO A 14 -18.16 -29.67 34.11
N GLU A 15 -19.36 -30.15 33.81
CA GLU A 15 -20.18 -29.68 32.70
C GLU A 15 -20.72 -28.27 32.97
N ALA A 16 -21.31 -28.05 34.15
CA ALA A 16 -21.79 -26.73 34.56
C ALA A 16 -20.63 -25.71 34.63
N ARG A 17 -19.43 -26.16 35.00
CA ARG A 17 -18.22 -25.34 35.00
C ARG A 17 -17.82 -24.92 33.59
N ALA A 18 -17.86 -25.84 32.63
CA ALA A 18 -17.54 -25.54 31.24
C ALA A 18 -18.55 -24.54 30.64
N GLU A 19 -19.85 -24.74 30.91
CA GLU A 19 -20.92 -23.82 30.47
C GLU A 19 -20.77 -22.43 31.11
N TYR A 20 -20.48 -22.37 32.41
CA TYR A 20 -20.24 -21.12 33.12
C TYR A 20 -19.06 -20.35 32.52
N ILE A 21 -17.94 -21.02 32.27
CA ILE A 21 -16.75 -20.41 31.67
C ILE A 21 -17.09 -19.88 30.27
N LYS A 22 -17.80 -20.69 29.45
CA LYS A 22 -18.21 -20.29 28.11
C LYS A 22 -19.11 -19.06 28.12
N ALA A 23 -20.13 -19.03 28.99
CA ALA A 23 -21.03 -17.89 29.14
C ALA A 23 -20.27 -16.63 29.61
N ALA A 24 -19.36 -16.79 30.58
CA ALA A 24 -18.56 -15.68 31.08
C ALA A 24 -17.55 -15.15 30.04
N GLN A 25 -16.99 -16.01 29.18
CA GLN A 25 -16.16 -15.61 28.04
C GLN A 25 -16.96 -14.84 26.99
N GLN A 26 -18.16 -15.33 26.64
CA GLN A 26 -19.07 -14.64 25.71
C GLN A 26 -19.47 -13.26 26.22
N ALA A 27 -19.76 -13.13 27.51
CA ALA A 27 -20.06 -11.86 28.17
C ALA A 27 -18.81 -11.02 28.50
N ARG A 28 -17.60 -11.53 28.23
CA ARG A 28 -16.30 -10.91 28.60
C ARG A 28 -16.23 -10.51 30.09
N SER A 29 -16.86 -11.30 30.97
CA SER A 29 -16.98 -10.97 32.39
C SER A 29 -15.75 -11.37 33.19
N PHE A 30 -14.86 -10.39 33.42
CA PHE A 30 -13.67 -10.59 34.27
C PHE A 30 -14.04 -10.97 35.71
N LYS A 31 -15.04 -10.29 36.28
CA LYS A 31 -15.48 -10.50 37.67
C LYS A 31 -15.98 -11.93 37.90
N ALA A 32 -16.79 -12.46 36.97
CA ALA A 32 -17.35 -13.81 37.09
C ALA A 32 -16.27 -14.89 37.06
N LEU A 33 -15.36 -14.84 36.08
CA LEU A 33 -14.26 -15.80 35.95
C LEU A 33 -13.27 -15.71 37.13
N SER A 34 -12.94 -14.49 37.58
CA SER A 34 -12.03 -14.31 38.70
C SER A 34 -12.62 -14.86 40.01
N ALA A 35 -13.90 -14.61 40.26
CA ALA A 35 -14.57 -15.15 41.45
C ALA A 35 -14.59 -16.69 41.41
N LEU A 36 -14.91 -17.29 40.25
CA LEU A 36 -14.87 -18.73 40.05
C LEU A 36 -13.47 -19.30 40.34
N PHE A 37 -12.43 -18.78 39.68
CA PHE A 37 -11.08 -19.31 39.82
C PHE A 37 -10.48 -19.10 41.20
N GLN A 38 -10.84 -18.01 41.88
CA GLN A 38 -10.42 -17.76 43.25
C GLN A 38 -11.03 -18.79 44.21
N ALA A 39 -12.33 -19.04 44.09
CA ALA A 39 -13.02 -20.02 44.91
C ALA A 39 -12.51 -21.45 44.66
N GLU A 40 -12.30 -21.83 43.40
CA GLU A 40 -11.69 -23.11 43.03
C GLU A 40 -10.30 -23.30 43.63
N LEU A 41 -9.46 -22.27 43.57
CA LEU A 41 -8.10 -22.33 44.10
C LEU A 41 -8.11 -22.44 45.62
N GLN A 42 -8.96 -21.67 46.30
CA GLN A 42 -9.09 -21.71 47.76
C GLN A 42 -9.63 -23.05 48.27
N ALA A 43 -10.51 -23.71 47.52
CA ALA A 43 -11.03 -25.04 47.83
C ALA A 43 -10.01 -26.17 47.55
N SER A 44 -8.92 -25.90 46.84
CA SER A 44 -7.94 -26.92 46.44
C SER A 44 -7.07 -27.38 47.62
N PRO A 45 -7.09 -28.69 47.98
CA PRO A 45 -6.21 -29.23 49.04
C PRO A 45 -4.72 -29.06 48.69
N THR A 46 -4.39 -29.09 47.40
CA THR A 46 -3.02 -28.87 46.91
C THR A 46 -2.57 -27.44 47.19
N PHE A 47 -3.45 -26.45 46.99
CA PHE A 47 -3.15 -25.05 47.31
C PHE A 47 -2.94 -24.86 48.81
N GLN A 48 -3.82 -25.42 49.64
CA GLN A 48 -3.70 -25.35 51.10
C GLN A 48 -2.38 -25.97 51.60
N ARG A 49 -2.00 -27.12 51.05
CA ARG A 49 -0.71 -27.77 51.37
C ARG A 49 0.49 -26.93 50.91
N ALA A 50 0.42 -26.35 49.72
CA ALA A 50 1.49 -25.50 49.17
C ALA A 50 1.65 -24.19 49.95
N MET A 51 0.55 -23.63 50.48
CA MET A 51 0.54 -22.36 51.19
C MET A 51 0.86 -22.47 52.69
N LYS A 52 0.81 -23.68 53.27
CA LYS A 52 1.11 -23.95 54.69
C LYS A 52 2.38 -23.30 55.26
N PRO A 53 3.53 -23.23 54.56
CA PRO A 53 4.74 -22.61 55.11
C PRO A 53 4.74 -21.07 55.03
N TYR A 54 3.77 -20.46 54.34
CA TYR A 54 3.72 -19.02 54.12
C TYR A 54 2.72 -18.33 55.05
N PHE A 55 2.89 -17.02 55.22
CA PHE A 55 2.02 -16.18 56.04
C PHE A 55 0.55 -16.28 55.64
N ALA A 56 -0.32 -16.60 56.60
CA ALA A 56 -1.75 -16.88 56.36
C ALA A 56 -2.49 -15.72 55.67
N GLY A 57 -2.16 -14.47 56.01
CA GLY A 57 -2.75 -13.29 55.35
C GLY A 57 -2.38 -13.18 53.86
N GLY A 58 -1.26 -13.78 53.42
CA GLY A 58 -0.83 -13.78 52.02
C GLY A 58 -1.61 -14.75 51.13
N HIS A 59 -2.32 -15.73 51.71
CA HIS A 59 -3.01 -16.78 50.94
C HIS A 59 -4.16 -16.20 50.11
N VAL A 60 -4.93 -15.27 50.69
CA VAL A 60 -6.06 -14.62 50.01
C VAL A 60 -5.57 -13.74 48.86
N HIS A 61 -4.50 -12.97 49.09
CA HIS A 61 -3.90 -12.13 48.05
C HIS A 61 -3.32 -12.95 46.89
N PHE A 62 -2.62 -14.05 47.20
CA PHE A 62 -2.13 -14.96 46.16
C PHE A 62 -3.29 -15.57 45.36
N ALA A 63 -4.34 -16.04 46.04
CA ALA A 63 -5.48 -16.66 45.38
C ALA A 63 -6.18 -15.67 44.41
N ALA A 64 -6.36 -14.42 44.85
CA ALA A 64 -6.90 -13.36 44.01
C ALA A 64 -5.98 -13.03 42.82
N PHE A 65 -4.66 -12.93 43.03
CA PHE A 65 -3.69 -12.67 41.96
C PHE A 65 -3.68 -13.79 40.91
N TYR A 66 -3.62 -15.05 41.37
CA TYR A 66 -3.67 -16.21 40.47
C TYR A 66 -4.98 -16.26 39.69
N ALA A 67 -6.12 -16.04 40.36
CA ALA A 67 -7.42 -16.01 39.72
C ALA A 67 -7.52 -14.92 38.66
N ASN A 68 -7.01 -13.72 38.93
CA ASN A 68 -6.91 -12.64 37.96
C ASN A 68 -6.06 -13.04 36.76
N ALA A 69 -4.86 -13.59 36.98
CA ALA A 69 -3.97 -14.02 35.90
C ALA A 69 -4.62 -15.12 35.03
N LYS A 70 -5.25 -16.12 35.66
CA LYS A 70 -5.98 -17.17 34.96
C LYS A 70 -7.18 -16.61 34.17
N THR A 71 -7.91 -15.65 34.73
CA THR A 71 -8.99 -14.94 34.03
C THR A 71 -8.48 -14.21 32.78
N VAL A 72 -7.36 -13.49 32.89
CA VAL A 72 -6.74 -12.84 31.72
C VAL A 72 -6.41 -13.87 30.65
N ALA A 73 -5.84 -15.03 31.02
CA ALA A 73 -5.54 -16.10 30.07
C ALA A 73 -6.80 -16.66 29.40
N TYR A 74 -7.90 -16.86 30.13
CA TYR A 74 -9.16 -17.36 29.54
C TYR A 74 -9.87 -16.34 28.65
N LEU A 75 -9.77 -15.04 28.95
CA LEU A 75 -10.42 -13.99 28.17
C LEU A 75 -9.58 -13.55 26.97
N LYS A 76 -8.26 -13.43 27.14
CA LYS A 76 -7.35 -12.90 26.11
C LYS A 76 -6.54 -13.98 25.39
N GLY A 77 -6.34 -15.15 25.99
CA GLY A 77 -5.54 -16.23 25.42
C GLY A 77 -6.04 -16.70 24.05
N PRO A 78 -7.35 -16.99 23.86
CA PRO A 78 -7.88 -17.36 22.55
C PRO A 78 -7.67 -16.26 21.49
N LEU A 79 -7.88 -14.99 21.86
CA LEU A 79 -7.63 -13.85 20.96
C LEU A 79 -6.13 -13.69 20.64
N ALA A 80 -5.23 -13.95 21.60
CA ALA A 80 -3.80 -13.89 21.38
C ALA A 80 -3.31 -15.03 20.46
N LEU A 81 -3.87 -16.24 20.62
CA LEU A 81 -3.60 -17.36 19.71
C LEU A 81 -4.14 -17.08 18.30
N GLN A 82 -5.36 -16.56 18.20
CA GLN A 82 -5.93 -16.15 16.92
C GLN A 82 -5.05 -15.09 16.23
N ARG A 83 -4.57 -14.09 16.97
CA ARG A 83 -3.63 -13.07 16.43
C ARG A 83 -2.31 -13.67 15.95
N GLN A 84 -1.84 -14.74 16.59
CA GLN A 84 -0.64 -15.45 16.16
C GLN A 84 -0.87 -16.19 14.83
N GLU A 85 -2.03 -16.83 14.68
CA GLU A 85 -2.44 -17.47 13.42
C GLU A 85 -2.67 -16.44 12.30
N GLU A 86 -3.29 -15.30 12.63
CA GLU A 86 -3.52 -14.17 11.73
C GLU A 86 -2.21 -13.61 11.15
N ARG A 87 -1.09 -13.65 11.89
CA ARG A 87 0.22 -13.21 11.37
C ARG A 87 0.81 -14.14 10.32
N PHE A 88 0.67 -15.45 10.49
CA PHE A 88 1.08 -16.39 9.44
C PHE A 88 0.22 -16.21 8.19
N LEU A 89 -1.07 -15.96 8.37
CA LEU A 89 -1.97 -15.58 7.28
C LEU A 89 -1.53 -14.25 6.63
N GLU A 90 -1.11 -13.26 7.41
CA GLU A 90 -0.63 -11.97 6.90
C GLU A 90 0.54 -12.13 5.93
N TYR A 91 1.55 -12.95 6.26
CA TYR A 91 2.66 -13.23 5.35
C TYR A 91 2.22 -13.92 4.07
N ARG A 92 1.25 -14.86 4.16
CA ARG A 92 0.74 -15.56 2.98
C ARG A 92 -0.09 -14.65 2.09
N GLU A 93 -0.94 -13.82 2.69
CA GLU A 93 -1.75 -12.82 1.98
C GLU A 93 -0.84 -11.80 1.29
N ALA A 94 0.12 -11.24 2.02
CA ALA A 94 1.11 -10.33 1.44
C ALA A 94 1.93 -11.01 0.32
N ALA A 95 2.38 -12.25 0.51
CA ALA A 95 3.10 -12.97 -0.53
C ALA A 95 2.22 -13.21 -1.78
N ALA A 96 0.94 -13.50 -1.59
CA ALA A 96 -0.01 -13.60 -2.70
C ALA A 96 -0.20 -12.27 -3.45
N GLU A 97 -0.20 -11.14 -2.73
CA GLU A 97 -0.21 -9.80 -3.31
C GLU A 97 1.08 -9.51 -4.09
N HIS A 98 2.24 -9.84 -3.51
CA HIS A 98 3.56 -9.60 -4.12
C HIS A 98 3.78 -10.40 -5.42
N LEU A 99 3.12 -11.54 -5.61
CA LEU A 99 3.14 -12.25 -6.91
C LEU A 99 2.64 -11.35 -8.06
N TRP A 100 1.73 -10.40 -7.79
CA TRP A 100 1.24 -9.47 -8.81
C TRP A 100 2.27 -8.42 -9.21
N GLU A 101 3.31 -8.15 -8.41
CA GLU A 101 4.43 -7.30 -8.83
C GLU A 101 5.25 -7.92 -9.97
N ILE A 102 5.31 -9.26 -10.02
CA ILE A 102 5.93 -9.98 -11.14
C ILE A 102 5.12 -9.71 -12.42
N GLN A 103 3.78 -9.80 -12.34
CA GLN A 103 2.92 -9.49 -13.48
C GLN A 103 2.97 -8.01 -13.87
N GLN A 104 3.06 -7.09 -12.92
CA GLN A 104 3.25 -5.66 -13.22
C GLN A 104 4.53 -5.43 -14.03
N LYS A 105 5.64 -6.03 -13.58
CA LYS A 105 6.92 -5.90 -14.28
C LYS A 105 6.85 -6.41 -15.71
N LYS A 106 6.18 -7.54 -15.94
CA LYS A 106 5.94 -8.06 -17.29
C LYS A 106 5.13 -7.10 -18.15
N LEU A 107 4.08 -6.50 -17.59
CA LEU A 107 3.27 -5.52 -18.32
C LEU A 107 4.10 -4.28 -18.69
N PHE A 108 4.97 -3.82 -17.81
CA PHE A 108 5.87 -2.70 -18.09
C PHE A 108 6.91 -3.05 -19.17
N ASP A 109 7.48 -4.25 -19.15
CA ASP A 109 8.39 -4.72 -20.20
C ASP A 109 7.68 -4.82 -21.55
N LEU A 110 6.44 -5.28 -21.52
CA LEU A 110 5.58 -5.34 -22.70
C LEU A 110 5.24 -3.95 -23.23
N GLN A 111 5.00 -2.98 -22.35
CA GLN A 111 4.82 -1.56 -22.71
C GLN A 111 6.05 -1.02 -23.42
N CYS A 112 7.27 -1.26 -22.88
CA CYS A 112 8.51 -0.81 -23.51
C CYS A 112 8.66 -1.37 -24.93
N GLN A 113 8.40 -2.66 -25.13
CA GLN A 113 8.48 -3.30 -26.44
C GLN A 113 7.39 -2.80 -27.41
N TRP A 114 6.17 -2.58 -26.91
CA TRP A 114 5.05 -2.09 -27.72
C TRP A 114 5.30 -0.65 -28.19
N ARG A 115 5.78 0.23 -27.28
CA ARG A 115 6.13 1.61 -27.61
C ARG A 115 7.27 1.70 -28.64
N ALA A 116 8.18 0.74 -28.61
CA ALA A 116 9.25 0.58 -29.58
C ALA A 116 8.84 -0.15 -30.88
N GLU A 117 7.55 -0.46 -31.05
CA GLU A 117 7.01 -1.19 -32.21
C GLU A 117 7.63 -2.57 -32.45
N GLN A 118 8.24 -3.18 -31.42
CA GLN A 118 8.79 -4.53 -31.51
C GLN A 118 7.72 -5.61 -31.42
N VAL A 119 6.58 -5.28 -30.79
CA VAL A 119 5.41 -6.15 -30.65
C VAL A 119 4.14 -5.39 -30.96
N THR A 120 3.11 -6.14 -31.40
CA THR A 120 1.76 -5.63 -31.61
C THR A 120 0.81 -6.35 -30.68
N LEU A 121 0.01 -5.59 -29.92
CA LEU A 121 -0.98 -6.11 -29.00
C LEU A 121 -2.38 -5.80 -29.53
N PRO A 122 -3.13 -6.81 -30.02
CA PRO A 122 -4.48 -6.59 -30.50
C PRO A 122 -5.36 -6.01 -29.38
N GLY A 123 -6.00 -4.88 -29.64
CA GLY A 123 -6.86 -4.19 -28.68
C GLY A 123 -6.18 -3.09 -27.88
N ILE A 124 -4.84 -2.97 -27.92
CA ILE A 124 -4.14 -1.80 -27.37
C ILE A 124 -4.01 -0.72 -28.44
N ARG A 125 -4.57 0.46 -28.18
CA ARG A 125 -4.69 1.55 -29.15
C ARG A 125 -3.71 2.69 -28.91
N HIS A 126 -3.43 3.01 -27.65
CA HIS A 126 -2.53 4.10 -27.25
C HIS A 126 -1.82 3.76 -25.93
N ALA A 127 -0.72 4.47 -25.65
CA ALA A 127 0.18 4.12 -24.55
C ALA A 127 -0.47 4.20 -23.15
N HIS A 128 -1.41 5.13 -22.94
CA HIS A 128 -2.12 5.29 -21.66
C HIS A 128 -3.02 4.08 -21.29
N GLU A 129 -3.35 3.18 -22.22
CA GLU A 129 -4.09 1.96 -21.88
C GLU A 129 -3.27 1.01 -21.00
N PHE A 130 -1.93 1.08 -21.01
CA PHE A 130 -1.08 0.28 -20.12
C PHE A 130 -1.25 0.66 -18.64
N GLU A 131 -1.48 1.94 -18.32
CA GLU A 131 -1.78 2.37 -16.94
C GLU A 131 -3.10 1.77 -16.45
N GLN A 132 -4.10 1.72 -17.33
CA GLN A 132 -5.38 1.09 -17.04
C GLN A 132 -5.19 -0.42 -16.82
N TRP A 133 -4.48 -1.11 -17.71
CA TRP A 133 -4.16 -2.53 -17.55
C TRP A 133 -3.30 -2.83 -16.32
N GLY A 134 -2.49 -1.87 -15.87
CA GLY A 134 -1.80 -1.94 -14.58
C GLY A 134 -2.77 -2.08 -13.40
N THR A 135 -3.97 -1.52 -13.50
CA THR A 135 -5.01 -1.67 -12.48
C THR A 135 -5.77 -2.99 -12.60
N TYR A 136 -5.90 -3.52 -13.83
CA TYR A 136 -6.66 -4.74 -14.17
C TYR A 136 -5.76 -5.89 -14.64
N LEU A 137 -4.65 -6.10 -13.94
CA LEU A 137 -3.65 -7.10 -14.32
C LEU A 137 -4.20 -8.52 -14.42
N LYS A 138 -5.18 -8.87 -13.58
CA LYS A 138 -5.76 -10.22 -13.54
C LYS A 138 -6.54 -10.53 -14.84
N GLU A 139 -7.09 -9.49 -15.45
CA GLU A 139 -7.89 -9.57 -16.66
C GLU A 139 -7.05 -9.35 -17.93
N CYS A 140 -5.76 -9.01 -17.79
CA CYS A 140 -4.86 -8.70 -18.90
C CYS A 140 -4.56 -9.95 -19.76
N PRO A 141 -4.99 -10.00 -21.03
CA PRO A 141 -4.92 -11.22 -21.84
C PRO A 141 -3.53 -11.50 -22.42
N TRP A 142 -2.62 -10.53 -22.41
CA TRP A 142 -1.30 -10.65 -23.05
C TRP A 142 -0.21 -11.14 -22.09
N LEU A 143 -0.49 -11.22 -20.78
CA LEU A 143 0.49 -11.65 -19.79
C LEU A 143 0.47 -13.17 -19.62
N PRO A 144 1.61 -13.87 -19.81
CA PRO A 144 1.68 -15.27 -19.48
C PRO A 144 1.56 -15.46 -17.95
N PRO A 145 1.13 -16.64 -17.48
CA PRO A 145 1.18 -17.00 -16.07
C PRO A 145 2.59 -16.82 -15.48
N ILE A 146 2.65 -16.60 -14.17
CA ILE A 146 3.92 -16.50 -13.43
C ILE A 146 4.62 -17.86 -13.42
N THR A 147 5.89 -17.90 -13.81
CA THR A 147 6.69 -19.14 -13.81
C THR A 147 7.43 -19.35 -12.49
N ALA A 148 7.91 -20.58 -12.25
CA ALA A 148 8.71 -20.91 -11.08
C ALA A 148 10.03 -20.12 -11.04
N GLU A 149 10.65 -19.90 -12.20
CA GLU A 149 11.89 -19.15 -12.33
C GLU A 149 11.69 -17.69 -11.91
N GLU A 150 10.58 -17.07 -12.32
CA GLU A 150 10.26 -15.68 -11.97
C GLU A 150 9.99 -15.54 -10.47
N VAL A 151 9.32 -16.52 -9.87
CA VAL A 151 9.15 -16.58 -8.41
C VAL A 151 10.50 -16.69 -7.73
N ALA A 152 11.42 -17.51 -8.23
CA ALA A 152 12.77 -17.63 -7.67
C ALA A 152 13.57 -16.32 -7.78
N VAL A 153 13.41 -15.55 -8.87
CA VAL A 153 14.01 -14.21 -9.00
C VAL A 153 13.41 -13.24 -7.97
N TYR A 154 12.09 -13.27 -7.77
CA TYR A 154 11.44 -12.43 -6.76
C TYR A 154 11.85 -12.83 -5.33
N GLU A 155 12.00 -14.14 -5.08
CA GLU A 155 12.51 -14.67 -3.83
C GLU A 155 13.95 -14.19 -3.55
N ALA A 156 14.80 -14.13 -4.60
CA ALA A 156 16.14 -13.56 -4.51
C ALA A 156 16.11 -12.04 -4.24
N TYR A 157 15.16 -11.30 -4.82
CA TYR A 157 14.94 -9.88 -4.53
C TYR A 157 14.59 -9.67 -3.06
N LEU A 158 13.65 -10.45 -2.52
CA LEU A 158 13.25 -10.37 -1.11
C LEU A 158 14.42 -10.63 -0.15
N ARG A 159 15.35 -11.53 -0.50
CA ARG A 159 16.56 -11.81 0.29
C ARG A 159 17.75 -10.88 0.01
N SER A 160 17.64 -9.98 -0.97
CA SER A 160 18.77 -9.13 -1.40
C SER A 160 19.06 -7.96 -0.46
N GLY A 161 18.15 -7.64 0.47
CA GLY A 161 18.21 -6.42 1.27
C GLY A 161 17.83 -5.14 0.51
N ARG A 162 17.42 -5.25 -0.75
CA ARG A 162 16.92 -4.13 -1.59
C ARG A 162 15.39 -4.04 -1.64
N TYR A 163 14.71 -4.84 -0.83
CA TYR A 163 13.25 -4.85 -0.81
C TYR A 163 12.72 -3.52 -0.26
N GLU A 164 11.88 -2.86 -1.06
CA GLU A 164 11.09 -1.70 -0.64
C GLU A 164 9.61 -2.08 -0.52
N PRO A 165 9.00 -1.95 0.67
CA PRO A 165 7.57 -2.16 0.87
C PRO A 165 6.73 -1.11 0.12
N GLU A 166 5.54 -1.52 -0.33
CA GLU A 166 4.41 -0.65 -0.70
C GLU A 166 4.62 0.36 -1.85
N ARG A 167 5.65 0.20 -2.70
CA ARG A 167 5.95 1.15 -3.79
C ARG A 167 5.73 0.66 -5.23
N ASN A 168 5.33 -0.60 -5.42
CA ASN A 168 5.40 -1.23 -6.75
C ASN A 168 4.03 -1.57 -7.35
N TRP A 169 2.94 -1.39 -6.61
CA TRP A 169 1.60 -1.82 -7.03
C TRP A 169 0.97 -0.75 -7.93
N ALA A 170 0.54 -1.16 -9.12
CA ALA A 170 -0.01 -0.28 -10.17
C ALA A 170 0.98 0.74 -10.77
N TRP A 171 2.28 0.59 -10.52
CA TRP A 171 3.28 1.42 -11.19
C TRP A 171 3.39 1.03 -12.67
N GLN A 172 2.93 1.91 -13.55
CA GLN A 172 3.06 1.84 -15.02
C GLN A 172 3.52 3.18 -15.61
N GLY A 173 4.23 3.98 -14.81
CA GLY A 173 4.62 5.36 -15.14
C GLY A 173 5.82 5.44 -16.09
N TYR A 174 5.69 4.92 -17.31
CA TYR A 174 6.75 4.97 -18.34
C TYR A 174 7.21 6.40 -18.61
N ASP A 175 6.27 7.33 -18.80
CA ASP A 175 6.58 8.72 -19.13
C ASP A 175 7.21 9.47 -17.93
N ASN A 176 6.81 9.12 -16.70
CA ASN A 176 7.45 9.64 -15.48
C ASN A 176 8.91 9.17 -15.36
N TYR A 177 9.16 7.90 -15.64
CA TYR A 177 10.52 7.35 -15.68
C TYR A 177 11.37 8.03 -16.76
N ARG A 178 10.85 8.18 -17.98
CA ARG A 178 11.58 8.79 -19.10
C ARG A 178 11.94 10.25 -18.81
N ARG A 179 11.03 11.01 -18.22
CA ARG A 179 11.29 12.39 -17.75
C ARG A 179 12.39 12.42 -16.69
N ALA A 180 12.27 11.61 -15.64
CA ALA A 180 13.29 11.56 -14.58
C ALA A 180 14.66 11.07 -15.06
N ALA A 181 14.71 10.23 -16.09
CA ALA A 181 15.96 9.77 -16.71
C ALA A 181 16.59 10.81 -17.66
N GLY A 182 15.97 11.98 -17.87
CA GLY A 182 16.42 12.98 -18.84
C GLY A 182 16.32 12.48 -20.28
N LEU A 183 15.39 11.55 -20.53
CA LEU A 183 15.22 10.88 -21.82
C LEU A 183 14.00 11.35 -22.62
N SER A 184 13.14 12.20 -22.04
CA SER A 184 12.09 12.89 -22.79
C SER A 184 12.66 14.15 -23.46
N SER A 185 12.07 14.53 -24.59
CA SER A 185 12.42 15.74 -25.35
C SER A 185 11.79 17.01 -24.79
N ASP A 186 10.96 16.88 -23.76
CA ASP A 186 10.17 17.98 -23.22
C ASP A 186 11.00 18.65 -22.13
N GLU A 187 11.86 19.59 -22.54
CA GLU A 187 12.70 20.41 -21.67
C GLU A 187 11.90 21.48 -20.88
N GLU A 188 10.56 21.50 -20.95
CA GLU A 188 9.76 22.66 -20.53
C GLU A 188 9.13 22.61 -19.12
N ASP A 189 9.15 21.47 -18.40
CA ASP A 189 8.55 21.38 -17.05
C ASP A 189 9.57 21.22 -15.92
N ALA A 190 10.74 21.85 -16.06
CA ALA A 190 11.58 22.16 -14.90
C ALA A 190 11.11 23.49 -14.30
N ASP A 191 9.87 23.52 -13.80
CA ASP A 191 9.51 24.53 -12.81
C ASP A 191 10.37 24.24 -11.57
N GLU A 192 11.53 24.89 -11.51
CA GLU A 192 12.33 25.11 -10.31
C GLU A 192 11.52 25.98 -9.33
N GLU A 193 10.33 25.53 -8.91
CA GLU A 193 9.77 26.04 -7.68
C GLU A 193 10.61 25.49 -6.52
N GLU A 194 10.87 26.33 -5.52
CA GLU A 194 11.56 25.99 -4.27
C GLU A 194 10.77 24.93 -3.48
N ALA A 195 10.67 23.71 -4.01
CA ALA A 195 10.34 22.54 -3.22
C ALA A 195 11.45 22.37 -2.20
N ASP A 196 11.09 22.22 -0.93
CA ASP A 196 12.08 21.89 0.09
C ASP A 196 12.77 20.56 -0.26
N GLU A 197 13.99 20.36 0.24
CA GLU A 197 14.84 19.21 -0.12
C GLU A 197 14.11 17.86 0.09
N GLU A 198 13.16 17.82 1.02
CA GLU A 198 12.34 16.64 1.34
C GLU A 198 11.24 16.40 0.30
N GLU A 199 10.52 17.44 -0.16
CA GLU A 199 9.52 17.32 -1.24
C GLU A 199 10.17 17.01 -2.58
N ALA A 200 11.30 17.64 -2.91
CA ALA A 200 12.08 17.32 -4.11
C ALA A 200 12.57 15.86 -4.11
N ALA A 201 13.03 15.36 -2.96
CA ALA A 201 13.42 13.96 -2.80
C ALA A 201 12.23 12.99 -2.90
N ALA A 202 11.09 13.34 -2.30
CA ALA A 202 9.87 12.55 -2.39
C ALA A 202 9.33 12.47 -3.83
N GLU A 203 9.36 13.58 -4.55
CA GLU A 203 8.92 13.68 -5.93
C GLU A 203 9.87 12.95 -6.89
N SER A 204 11.18 13.08 -6.68
CA SER A 204 12.19 12.27 -7.38
C SER A 204 11.98 10.76 -7.14
N ALA A 205 11.70 10.37 -5.90
CA ALA A 205 11.41 8.98 -5.56
C ALA A 205 10.12 8.46 -6.20
N ARG A 206 9.08 9.29 -6.38
CA ARG A 206 7.85 8.91 -7.10
C ARG A 206 8.08 8.65 -8.59
N ARG A 207 9.05 9.35 -9.19
CA ARG A 207 9.41 9.23 -10.61
C ARG A 207 10.44 8.12 -10.87
N ALA A 208 11.10 7.62 -9.83
CA ALA A 208 12.07 6.53 -9.93
C ALA A 208 11.41 5.19 -10.27
N LEU A 209 12.19 4.30 -10.88
CA LEU A 209 11.77 2.92 -11.09
C LEU A 209 11.55 2.21 -9.75
N PRO A 210 10.49 1.39 -9.62
CA PRO A 210 10.29 0.49 -8.49
C PRO A 210 11.55 -0.32 -8.16
N ALA A 211 11.85 -0.54 -6.87
CA ALA A 211 13.03 -1.29 -6.44
C ALA A 211 13.06 -2.72 -7.03
N TRP A 212 11.90 -3.36 -7.13
CA TRP A 212 11.75 -4.65 -7.82
C TRP A 212 12.17 -4.58 -9.30
N TYR A 213 11.82 -3.50 -10.00
CA TYR A 213 12.11 -3.35 -11.43
C TYR A 213 13.61 -3.18 -11.64
N VAL A 214 14.25 -2.37 -10.81
CA VAL A 214 15.71 -2.17 -10.81
C VAL A 214 16.43 -3.50 -10.55
N PHE A 215 16.00 -4.24 -9.52
CA PHE A 215 16.57 -5.54 -9.22
C PHE A 215 16.39 -6.53 -10.37
N HIS A 216 15.15 -6.68 -10.87
CA HIS A 216 14.82 -7.60 -11.95
C HIS A 216 15.63 -7.29 -13.21
N ASN A 217 15.75 -6.02 -13.59
CA ASN A 217 16.50 -5.59 -14.76
C ASN A 217 17.99 -5.90 -14.65
N ALA A 218 18.57 -5.68 -13.47
CA ALA A 218 19.96 -6.04 -13.19
C ALA A 218 20.18 -7.56 -13.20
N TYR A 219 19.22 -8.34 -12.70
CA TYR A 219 19.31 -9.79 -12.59
C TYR A 219 19.14 -10.51 -13.94
N THR A 220 18.17 -10.07 -14.74
CA THR A 220 17.77 -10.75 -16.00
C THR A 220 18.41 -10.14 -17.25
N GLY A 221 19.02 -8.96 -17.14
CA GLY A 221 19.47 -8.17 -18.29
C GLY A 221 18.35 -7.42 -19.02
N ALA A 222 17.10 -7.48 -18.53
CA ALA A 222 15.97 -6.76 -19.10
C ALA A 222 16.10 -5.22 -19.05
N GLY A 223 17.14 -4.69 -18.39
CA GLY A 223 17.47 -3.27 -18.44
C GLY A 223 17.68 -2.73 -19.87
N ALA A 224 18.02 -3.58 -20.84
CA ALA A 224 18.09 -3.17 -22.25
C ALA A 224 16.76 -2.67 -22.82
N LEU A 225 15.62 -3.13 -22.27
CA LEU A 225 14.29 -2.67 -22.69
C LEU A 225 14.05 -1.19 -22.38
N LEU A 226 14.71 -0.67 -21.34
CA LEU A 226 14.63 0.75 -20.98
C LEU A 226 15.33 1.68 -21.98
N ALA A 227 16.22 1.12 -22.81
CA ALA A 227 16.94 1.86 -23.85
C ALA A 227 16.23 1.82 -25.21
N LEU A 228 15.08 1.14 -25.31
CA LEU A 228 14.32 1.08 -26.55
C LEU A 228 13.74 2.46 -26.91
N PRO A 229 13.66 2.79 -28.21
CA PRO A 229 13.08 4.05 -28.64
C PRO A 229 11.57 4.07 -28.39
N ASP A 230 11.04 5.25 -28.08
CA ASP A 230 9.61 5.45 -27.90
C ASP A 230 8.95 5.95 -29.19
N ILE A 231 8.84 5.05 -30.17
CA ILE A 231 8.34 5.40 -31.51
C ILE A 231 6.86 5.76 -31.46
N ARG A 232 6.05 4.96 -30.77
CA ARG A 232 4.60 5.22 -30.64
C ARG A 232 4.32 6.45 -29.79
N GLY A 233 5.05 6.64 -28.68
CA GLY A 233 4.90 7.84 -27.86
C GLY A 233 5.23 9.12 -28.63
N ALA A 234 6.28 9.11 -29.47
CA ALA A 234 6.58 10.25 -30.33
C ALA A 234 5.46 10.54 -31.36
N LYS A 235 4.80 9.51 -31.90
CA LYS A 235 3.63 9.68 -32.78
C LYS A 235 2.44 10.26 -32.02
N GLU A 236 2.14 9.72 -30.83
CA GLU A 236 1.08 10.23 -29.96
C GLU A 236 1.31 11.70 -29.59
N GLN A 237 2.52 12.03 -29.13
CA GLN A 237 2.91 13.39 -28.74
C GLN A 237 2.71 14.38 -29.88
N ARG A 238 3.12 14.04 -31.11
CA ARG A 238 2.89 14.88 -32.29
C ARG A 238 1.40 15.26 -32.46
N TYR A 239 0.48 14.33 -32.22
CA TYR A 239 -0.96 14.61 -32.35
C TYR A 239 -1.48 15.42 -31.15
N LEU A 240 -0.94 15.19 -29.95
CA LEU A 240 -1.24 16.02 -28.78
C LEU A 240 -0.81 17.47 -29.01
N ASP A 241 0.40 17.69 -29.53
CA ASP A 241 0.94 19.02 -29.83
C ASP A 241 0.05 19.78 -30.83
N LEU A 242 -0.38 19.12 -31.91
CA LEU A 242 -1.31 19.71 -32.88
C LEU A 242 -2.63 20.11 -32.24
N THR A 243 -3.15 19.28 -31.33
CA THR A 243 -4.40 19.57 -30.62
C THR A 243 -4.24 20.71 -29.63
N ASN A 244 -3.11 20.77 -28.93
CA ASN A 244 -2.79 21.86 -28.01
C ASN A 244 -2.65 23.20 -28.77
N ALA A 245 -1.99 23.21 -29.94
CA ALA A 245 -1.91 24.40 -30.79
C ALA A 245 -3.29 24.87 -31.29
N ASP A 246 -4.16 23.96 -31.75
CA ASP A 246 -5.56 24.28 -32.16
C ASP A 246 -6.38 24.85 -30.98
N LYS A 247 -6.12 24.38 -29.76
CA LYS A 247 -6.76 24.90 -28.55
C LYS A 247 -6.28 26.28 -28.17
N GLU A 248 -4.97 26.51 -28.21
CA GLU A 248 -4.38 27.83 -27.93
C GLU A 248 -4.89 28.87 -28.92
N GLU A 249 -4.95 28.54 -30.22
CA GLU A 249 -5.52 29.43 -31.24
C GLU A 249 -6.99 29.76 -30.96
N LYS A 250 -7.80 28.75 -30.65
CA LYS A 250 -9.23 28.94 -30.33
C LYS A 250 -9.42 29.75 -29.05
N LEU A 251 -8.61 29.50 -28.02
CA LEU A 251 -8.65 30.25 -26.77
C LEU A 251 -8.25 31.71 -27.01
N ALA A 252 -7.18 31.96 -27.77
CA ALA A 252 -6.75 33.31 -28.15
C ALA A 252 -7.84 34.05 -28.95
N ALA A 253 -8.50 33.37 -29.88
CA ALA A 253 -9.62 33.93 -30.64
C ALA A 253 -10.83 34.26 -29.74
N GLN A 254 -11.16 33.41 -28.77
CA GLN A 254 -12.21 33.67 -27.78
C GLN A 254 -11.88 34.87 -26.88
N CYS A 255 -10.63 34.97 -26.41
CA CYS A 255 -10.13 36.12 -25.66
C CYS A 255 -10.24 37.41 -26.48
N ALA A 256 -9.85 37.39 -27.76
CA ALA A 256 -9.95 38.53 -28.66
C ALA A 256 -11.41 38.95 -28.94
N ALA A 257 -12.35 38.00 -28.94
CA ALA A 257 -13.78 38.26 -29.15
C ALA A 257 -14.50 38.81 -27.90
N GLY A 258 -13.84 38.88 -26.74
CA GLY A 258 -14.44 39.38 -25.49
C GLY A 258 -15.43 38.41 -24.83
N ASN A 259 -15.52 37.16 -25.30
CA ASN A 259 -16.38 36.11 -24.73
C ASN A 259 -15.72 35.46 -23.50
N PHE A 260 -15.28 36.28 -22.54
CA PHE A 260 -14.43 35.86 -21.41
C PHE A 260 -15.16 35.05 -20.33
N ALA A 261 -16.46 35.26 -20.13
CA ALA A 261 -17.17 34.66 -18.99
C ALA A 261 -17.21 33.12 -19.02
N ASP A 262 -17.14 32.52 -20.21
CA ASP A 262 -17.21 31.07 -20.41
C ASP A 262 -15.84 30.42 -20.66
N SER A 263 -14.75 31.19 -20.71
CA SER A 263 -13.41 30.76 -21.13
C SER A 263 -12.28 31.06 -20.13
N LEU A 264 -12.61 31.62 -18.95
CA LEU A 264 -11.63 31.78 -17.87
C LEU A 264 -11.04 30.41 -17.51
N PRO A 265 -9.71 30.31 -17.26
CA PRO A 265 -9.15 29.10 -16.70
C PRO A 265 -9.93 28.76 -15.44
N TRP A 266 -10.33 27.49 -15.31
CA TRP A 266 -10.84 27.01 -14.04
C TRP A 266 -9.84 27.45 -12.96
N PRO A 267 -10.28 28.04 -11.83
CA PRO A 267 -9.37 28.32 -10.72
C PRO A 267 -8.56 27.05 -10.47
N PRO A 268 -7.24 27.11 -10.21
CA PRO A 268 -6.43 25.91 -10.07
C PRO A 268 -7.08 24.99 -9.02
N PHE A 269 -7.80 23.95 -9.48
CA PHE A 269 -8.48 22.99 -8.62
C PHE A 269 -7.47 22.08 -7.92
N SER A 270 -6.20 22.18 -8.30
CA SER A 270 -5.04 21.70 -7.58
C SER A 270 -4.72 22.60 -6.36
N LEU A 271 -5.73 22.88 -5.53
CA LEU A 271 -5.49 23.28 -4.14
C LEU A 271 -4.94 22.06 -3.40
N ASN A 272 -3.64 21.84 -3.53
CA ASN A 272 -2.93 20.94 -2.64
C ASN A 272 -2.91 21.62 -1.26
N ILE A 273 -3.30 20.92 -0.20
CA ILE A 273 -3.20 21.40 1.20
C ILE A 273 -1.78 21.87 1.54
N HIS A 274 -0.78 21.30 0.85
CA HIS A 274 0.62 21.65 0.99
C HIS A 274 1.00 22.96 0.30
N ASN A 275 0.22 23.48 -0.66
CA ASN A 275 0.47 24.75 -1.37
C ASN A 275 -0.62 25.82 -1.13
N ILE A 276 -1.36 25.73 -0.02
CA ILE A 276 -2.44 26.69 0.27
C ILE A 276 -1.94 28.04 0.83
N GLY A 277 -0.65 28.14 1.17
CA GLY A 277 -0.03 29.31 1.81
C GLY A 277 -0.23 30.63 1.07
N PRO A 278 0.14 30.70 -0.22
CA PRO A 278 -0.03 31.91 -1.02
C PRO A 278 -1.49 32.37 -1.10
N TYR A 279 -2.46 31.45 -1.01
CA TYR A 279 -3.88 31.78 -1.00
C TYR A 279 -4.34 32.39 0.33
N PHE A 280 -3.73 31.99 1.46
CA PHE A 280 -3.96 32.71 2.71
C PHE A 280 -3.53 34.17 2.57
N ASP A 281 -2.33 34.41 2.02
CA ASP A 281 -1.82 35.77 1.82
C ASP A 281 -2.69 36.61 0.86
N GLN A 282 -3.34 35.96 -0.11
CA GLN A 282 -4.20 36.63 -1.10
C GLN A 282 -5.60 36.94 -0.59
N PHE A 283 -6.23 36.03 0.16
CA PHE A 283 -7.66 36.11 0.46
C PHE A 283 -7.99 36.43 1.92
N GLU A 284 -7.05 36.23 2.84
CA GLU A 284 -7.32 36.39 4.26
C GLU A 284 -6.94 37.79 4.77
N PRO A 285 -7.65 38.32 5.79
CA PRO A 285 -7.28 39.58 6.41
C PRO A 285 -5.86 39.53 6.99
N THR A 286 -5.08 40.61 6.79
CA THR A 286 -3.69 40.71 7.29
C THR A 286 -3.56 40.46 8.80
N ALA A 287 -4.62 40.76 9.58
CA ALA A 287 -4.66 40.49 11.02
C ALA A 287 -4.66 38.99 11.38
N ASP A 288 -5.14 38.13 10.48
CA ASP A 288 -5.28 36.69 10.69
C ASP A 288 -4.09 35.88 10.15
N LEU A 289 -3.31 36.43 9.20
CA LEU A 289 -2.18 35.74 8.56
C LEU A 289 -1.17 35.12 9.55
N PRO A 290 -0.70 35.82 10.61
CA PRO A 290 0.29 35.24 11.52
C PRO A 290 -0.24 33.98 12.23
N ARG A 291 -1.54 33.93 12.50
CA ARG A 291 -2.19 32.79 13.16
C ARG A 291 -2.33 31.62 12.19
N LEU A 292 -2.78 31.87 10.96
CA LEU A 292 -2.98 30.84 9.94
C LEU A 292 -1.66 30.17 9.55
N HIS A 293 -0.60 30.96 9.30
CA HIS A 293 0.74 30.42 8.99
C HIS A 293 1.30 29.59 10.14
N ARG A 294 1.09 30.02 11.40
CA ARG A 294 1.49 29.26 12.58
C ARG A 294 0.75 27.93 12.69
N TRP A 295 -0.56 27.91 12.43
CA TRP A 295 -1.36 26.68 12.47
C TRP A 295 -0.97 25.71 11.36
N ARG A 296 -0.75 26.20 10.14
CA ARG A 296 -0.25 25.37 9.03
C ARG A 296 1.09 24.74 9.39
N THR A 297 2.06 25.53 9.87
CA THR A 297 3.37 25.02 10.30
C THR A 297 3.23 23.95 11.39
N ALA A 298 2.36 24.17 12.38
CA ALA A 298 2.11 23.20 13.45
C ALA A 298 1.43 21.91 12.93
N ALA A 299 0.52 22.02 11.97
CA ALA A 299 -0.13 20.87 11.34
C ALA A 299 0.88 20.05 10.53
N SER A 300 1.70 20.69 9.69
CA SER A 300 2.77 20.03 8.94
C SER A 300 3.77 19.31 9.87
N ALA A 301 4.19 19.97 10.96
CA ALA A 301 5.09 19.35 11.94
C ALA A 301 4.43 18.16 12.68
N TYR A 302 3.13 18.25 12.97
CA TYR A 302 2.37 17.14 13.55
C TYR A 302 2.24 15.97 12.58
N ASP A 303 1.95 16.21 11.32
CA ASP A 303 1.85 15.17 10.29
C ASP A 303 3.21 14.52 10.05
N ALA A 304 4.29 15.29 9.96
CA ALA A 304 5.66 14.76 9.89
C ALA A 304 6.02 13.92 11.12
N HIS A 305 5.53 14.28 12.32
CA HIS A 305 5.74 13.45 13.51
C HIS A 305 4.90 12.17 13.48
N LYS A 306 3.63 12.26 13.06
CA LYS A 306 2.67 11.16 13.03
C LYS A 306 2.99 10.14 11.94
N TRP A 307 3.51 10.59 10.81
CA TRP A 307 3.75 9.78 9.62
C TRP A 307 5.23 9.72 9.20
N GLY A 308 6.14 10.27 9.99
CA GLY A 308 7.58 10.24 9.70
C GLY A 308 8.31 9.06 10.32
N VAL A 309 9.65 9.16 10.32
CA VAL A 309 10.59 8.07 10.62
C VAL A 309 10.37 7.37 11.97
N VAL A 310 9.85 8.07 12.99
CA VAL A 310 9.50 7.46 14.29
C VAL A 310 8.32 6.50 14.16
N SER A 311 7.30 6.90 13.40
CA SER A 311 6.13 6.06 13.13
C SER A 311 6.56 4.81 12.36
N ASP A 312 7.39 4.97 11.32
CA ASP A 312 7.91 3.84 10.53
C ASP A 312 8.71 2.87 11.38
N ALA A 313 9.63 3.38 12.20
CA ALA A 313 10.42 2.54 13.11
C ALA A 313 9.53 1.78 14.09
N THR A 314 8.49 2.44 14.63
CA THR A 314 7.55 1.82 15.58
C THR A 314 6.69 0.75 14.89
N HIS A 315 6.18 1.06 13.70
CA HIS A 315 5.42 0.14 12.86
C HIS A 315 6.22 -1.12 12.56
N TRP A 316 7.44 -1.00 12.04
CA TRP A 316 8.29 -2.14 11.71
C TRP A 316 8.79 -2.90 12.94
N MET A 317 8.99 -2.21 14.06
CA MET A 317 9.26 -2.88 15.33
C MET A 317 8.10 -3.77 15.78
N ASP A 318 6.86 -3.26 15.78
CA ASP A 318 5.68 -4.03 16.21
C ASP A 318 5.26 -5.11 15.21
N ARG A 319 5.34 -4.80 13.90
CA ARG A 319 4.94 -5.70 12.80
C ARG A 319 5.92 -6.86 12.63
N ALA A 320 7.23 -6.57 12.59
CA ALA A 320 8.25 -7.54 12.21
C ALA A 320 9.14 -7.97 13.39
N LEU A 321 9.79 -7.03 14.08
CA LEU A 321 10.92 -7.37 14.96
C LEU A 321 10.53 -7.89 16.35
N LYS A 322 9.43 -7.41 16.92
CA LYS A 322 8.99 -7.72 18.30
C LYS A 322 8.78 -9.21 18.58
N GLU A 323 8.41 -9.96 17.55
CA GLU A 323 8.10 -11.38 17.64
C GLU A 323 9.09 -12.24 16.84
N ALA A 324 10.19 -11.65 16.39
CA ALA A 324 11.27 -12.39 15.74
C ALA A 324 11.80 -13.46 16.71
N ALA A 325 11.77 -14.72 16.27
CA ALA A 325 12.21 -15.85 17.09
C ALA A 325 13.71 -15.80 17.39
N GLU A 326 14.49 -15.20 16.48
CA GLU A 326 15.93 -15.07 16.57
C GLU A 326 16.34 -13.59 16.59
N PRO A 327 17.49 -13.24 17.21
CA PRO A 327 18.03 -11.89 17.13
C PRO A 327 18.37 -11.52 15.68
N TRP A 328 17.83 -10.40 15.21
CA TRP A 328 18.15 -9.84 13.89
C TRP A 328 19.14 -8.68 14.02
N PRO A 329 20.26 -8.69 13.26
CA PRO A 329 21.26 -7.65 13.36
C PRO A 329 20.73 -6.33 12.82
N ILE A 330 20.80 -5.29 13.67
CA ILE A 330 20.51 -3.91 13.29
C ILE A 330 21.82 -3.28 12.81
N ALA A 331 21.82 -2.80 11.56
CA ALA A 331 22.99 -2.15 10.99
C ALA A 331 23.24 -0.79 11.67
N ALA A 332 24.51 -0.41 11.80
CA ALA A 332 24.84 0.92 12.30
C ALA A 332 24.33 1.99 11.31
N ASN A 333 23.62 2.98 11.83
CA ASN A 333 23.11 4.12 11.07
C ASN A 333 23.26 5.39 11.92
N ALA A 334 23.36 6.55 11.26
CA ALA A 334 23.35 7.84 11.95
C ALA A 334 22.02 8.08 12.69
N ASP A 335 20.92 7.55 12.17
CA ASP A 335 19.61 7.55 12.81
C ASP A 335 19.17 6.12 13.18
N TRP A 336 19.04 5.86 14.48
CA TRP A 336 18.60 4.55 14.98
C TRP A 336 17.19 4.18 14.49
N ARG A 337 16.33 5.17 14.20
CA ARG A 337 14.95 4.94 13.73
C ARG A 337 14.96 4.33 12.34
N VAL A 338 15.78 4.89 11.45
CA VAL A 338 16.01 4.36 10.10
C VAL A 338 16.58 2.94 10.20
N ALA A 339 17.60 2.71 11.06
CA ALA A 339 18.17 1.38 11.24
C ALA A 339 17.15 0.32 11.67
N VAL A 340 16.26 0.67 12.60
CA VAL A 340 15.18 -0.21 13.07
C VAL A 340 14.18 -0.49 11.97
N ALA A 341 13.73 0.56 11.25
CA ALA A 341 12.79 0.42 10.13
C ALA A 341 13.36 -0.49 9.03
N GLU A 342 14.57 -0.20 8.54
CA GLU A 342 15.26 -1.02 7.53
C GLU A 342 15.45 -2.47 7.99
N THR A 343 15.77 -2.70 9.27
CA THR A 343 15.92 -4.05 9.80
C THR A 343 14.59 -4.80 9.84
N GLY A 344 13.50 -4.14 10.22
CA GLY A 344 12.16 -4.73 10.18
C GLY A 344 11.68 -5.02 8.76
N ILE A 345 11.97 -4.12 7.80
CA ILE A 345 11.72 -4.34 6.37
C ILE A 345 12.46 -5.58 5.87
N ARG A 346 13.75 -5.73 6.19
CA ARG A 346 14.54 -6.92 5.82
C ARG A 346 13.98 -8.20 6.46
N TYR A 347 13.66 -8.17 7.75
CA TYR A 347 13.05 -9.31 8.42
C TYR A 347 11.76 -9.73 7.70
N TRP A 348 10.88 -8.77 7.44
CA TRP A 348 9.62 -8.99 6.74
C TRP A 348 9.83 -9.58 5.35
N ALA A 349 10.76 -9.03 4.57
CA ALA A 349 11.10 -9.54 3.25
C ALA A 349 11.57 -11.00 3.30
N HIS A 350 12.38 -11.36 4.30
CA HIS A 350 12.80 -12.74 4.50
C HIS A 350 11.62 -13.66 4.85
N GLN A 351 10.70 -13.24 5.72
CA GLN A 351 9.51 -14.04 6.01
C GLN A 351 8.63 -14.25 4.77
N LEU A 352 8.47 -13.21 3.93
CA LEU A 352 7.80 -13.33 2.64
C LEU A 352 8.51 -14.34 1.71
N ALA A 353 9.85 -14.29 1.66
CA ALA A 353 10.64 -15.18 0.82
C ALA A 353 10.44 -16.66 1.19
N GLU A 354 10.24 -16.97 2.47
CA GLU A 354 9.98 -18.34 2.93
C GLU A 354 8.63 -18.89 2.47
N VAL A 355 7.62 -18.03 2.27
CA VAL A 355 6.25 -18.47 1.97
C VAL A 355 5.85 -18.30 0.49
N ILE A 356 6.48 -17.38 -0.25
CA ILE A 356 6.04 -17.00 -1.60
C ILE A 356 6.01 -18.16 -2.60
N GLY A 357 7.02 -19.04 -2.58
CA GLY A 357 7.04 -20.22 -3.44
C GLY A 357 5.98 -21.27 -3.08
N GLY A 358 5.55 -21.33 -1.81
CA GLY A 358 4.43 -22.16 -1.37
C GLY A 358 3.09 -21.58 -1.83
N VAL A 359 2.90 -20.28 -1.66
CA VAL A 359 1.69 -19.55 -2.07
C VAL A 359 1.49 -19.60 -3.58
N TRP A 360 2.54 -19.42 -4.38
CA TRP A 360 2.46 -19.54 -5.84
C TRP A 360 1.99 -20.93 -6.28
N ARG A 361 2.57 -22.00 -5.71
CA ARG A 361 2.15 -23.39 -6.02
C ARG A 361 0.68 -23.65 -5.67
N GLU A 362 0.22 -23.11 -4.56
CA GLU A 362 -1.20 -23.19 -4.19
C GLU A 362 -2.09 -22.44 -5.19
N GLN A 363 -1.70 -21.23 -5.62
CA GLN A 363 -2.45 -20.48 -6.62
C GLN A 363 -2.50 -21.23 -7.97
N GLU A 364 -1.40 -21.84 -8.41
CA GLU A 364 -1.36 -22.68 -9.61
C GLU A 364 -2.27 -23.89 -9.49
N GLN A 365 -2.26 -24.56 -8.33
CA GLN A 365 -3.17 -25.67 -8.06
C GLN A 365 -4.64 -25.21 -8.08
N ASN A 366 -4.95 -24.06 -7.47
CA ASN A 366 -6.29 -23.50 -7.49
C ASN A 366 -6.74 -23.17 -8.92
N ARG A 367 -5.88 -22.57 -9.74
CA ARG A 367 -6.15 -22.31 -11.18
C ARG A 367 -6.46 -23.61 -11.92
N ALA A 368 -5.64 -24.65 -11.73
CA ALA A 368 -5.84 -25.95 -12.36
C ALA A 368 -7.17 -26.63 -11.95
N LEU A 369 -7.66 -26.35 -10.75
CA LEU A 369 -8.93 -26.85 -10.23
C LEU A 369 -10.13 -25.95 -10.51
N GLY A 370 -9.93 -24.79 -11.16
CA GLY A 370 -10.98 -23.79 -11.37
C GLY A 370 -11.43 -23.08 -10.09
N LEU A 371 -10.60 -23.09 -9.05
CA LEU A 371 -10.82 -22.40 -7.78
C LEU A 371 -10.32 -20.94 -7.84
N PRO A 372 -10.92 -20.03 -7.04
CA PRO A 372 -10.46 -18.65 -6.98
C PRO A 372 -9.04 -18.56 -6.42
N VAL A 373 -8.25 -17.64 -6.99
CA VAL A 373 -6.95 -17.22 -6.46
C VAL A 373 -7.07 -15.86 -5.79
N THR A 374 -6.20 -15.58 -4.82
CA THR A 374 -6.10 -14.26 -4.18
C THR A 374 -5.84 -13.19 -5.24
N PRO A 375 -6.77 -12.22 -5.42
CA PRO A 375 -6.61 -11.16 -6.40
C PRO A 375 -5.52 -10.17 -5.96
N PRO A 376 -5.04 -9.29 -6.86
CA PRO A 376 -4.25 -8.15 -6.43
C PRO A 376 -5.07 -7.31 -5.43
N LYS A 377 -4.38 -6.65 -4.50
CA LYS A 377 -5.02 -5.78 -3.52
C LYS A 377 -5.80 -4.66 -4.22
N GLN A 378 -7.11 -4.62 -4.01
CA GLN A 378 -7.98 -3.58 -4.54
C GLN A 378 -8.27 -2.56 -3.44
N TYR A 379 -7.90 -1.30 -3.65
CA TYR A 379 -8.26 -0.21 -2.74
C TYR A 379 -9.65 0.34 -3.12
N GLY A 380 -10.64 0.01 -2.29
CA GLY A 380 -12.04 0.40 -2.49
C GLY A 380 -12.90 -0.69 -3.11
N ALA A 381 -14.22 -0.57 -2.96
CA ALA A 381 -15.20 -1.55 -3.46
C ALA A 381 -15.61 -1.29 -4.91
N ARG A 382 -14.64 -0.93 -5.77
CA ARG A 382 -14.93 -0.53 -7.14
C ARG A 382 -15.04 -1.76 -8.04
N PRO A 383 -16.15 -1.93 -8.79
CA PRO A 383 -16.22 -3.02 -9.73
C PRO A 383 -15.17 -2.82 -10.83
N PRO A 384 -14.52 -3.90 -11.31
CA PRO A 384 -13.59 -3.79 -12.41
C PRO A 384 -14.23 -3.11 -13.63
N PHE A 385 -13.51 -2.19 -14.25
CA PHE A 385 -13.97 -1.44 -15.42
C PHE A 385 -15.21 -0.54 -15.21
N ALA A 386 -15.72 -0.39 -13.98
CA ALA A 386 -16.94 0.40 -13.72
C ALA A 386 -16.76 1.91 -13.95
N GLU A 387 -15.54 2.40 -13.83
CA GLU A 387 -15.17 3.81 -14.04
C GLU A 387 -14.43 4.01 -15.38
N ILE A 388 -14.09 2.94 -16.09
CA ILE A 388 -13.48 3.07 -17.41
C ILE A 388 -14.62 3.23 -18.41
N ASP A 389 -14.82 4.47 -18.84
CA ASP A 389 -15.61 4.70 -20.03
C ASP A 389 -14.80 4.26 -21.26
N TRP A 390 -15.09 3.03 -21.72
CA TRP A 390 -14.57 2.49 -22.96
C TRP A 390 -15.25 3.12 -24.19
N ALA A 391 -16.33 3.88 -24.02
CA ALA A 391 -16.85 4.71 -25.09
C ALA A 391 -15.80 5.77 -25.42
N GLU A 392 -15.41 5.77 -26.69
CA GLU A 392 -14.12 6.20 -27.23
C GLU A 392 -13.86 7.72 -27.15
N GLU A 393 -14.75 8.46 -26.50
CA GLU A 393 -14.85 9.91 -26.57
C GLU A 393 -15.11 10.59 -25.22
N GLU A 394 -14.82 10.01 -24.04
CA GLU A 394 -14.96 10.77 -22.78
C GLU A 394 -13.65 11.06 -22.05
N SER A 395 -12.64 10.20 -22.12
CA SER A 395 -11.32 10.53 -21.55
C SER A 395 -10.56 11.54 -22.41
N TYR A 396 -9.82 12.44 -21.77
CA TYR A 396 -9.16 13.58 -22.41
C TYR A 396 -8.09 13.11 -23.42
N TYR A 397 -7.26 12.14 -23.05
CA TYR A 397 -6.09 11.74 -23.84
C TYR A 397 -6.42 11.18 -25.25
N PRO A 398 -7.31 10.18 -25.43
CA PRO A 398 -7.58 9.58 -26.74
C PRO A 398 -8.27 10.55 -27.69
N LYS A 399 -9.17 11.41 -27.17
CA LYS A 399 -9.84 12.47 -27.94
C LYS A 399 -8.83 13.42 -28.57
N PHE A 400 -7.70 13.65 -27.92
CA PHE A 400 -6.70 14.63 -28.35
C PHE A 400 -5.80 14.02 -29.41
N ILE A 401 -5.44 12.74 -29.25
CA ILE A 401 -4.76 12.02 -30.31
C ILE A 401 -5.64 12.04 -31.57
N LEU A 402 -6.90 11.61 -31.47
CA LEU A 402 -7.82 11.58 -32.61
C LEU A 402 -8.04 12.96 -33.25
N ARG A 403 -8.19 14.02 -32.45
CA ARG A 403 -8.27 15.41 -32.94
C ARG A 403 -7.00 15.84 -33.66
N GLY A 404 -5.83 15.50 -33.11
CA GLY A 404 -4.55 15.80 -33.71
C GLY A 404 -4.36 15.13 -35.08
N ARG A 405 -4.88 13.91 -35.23
CA ARG A 405 -4.91 13.21 -36.54
C ARG A 405 -5.79 13.93 -37.55
N GLU A 406 -6.98 14.36 -37.17
CA GLU A 406 -7.84 15.16 -38.05
C GLU A 406 -7.15 16.44 -38.49
N LEU A 407 -6.48 17.14 -37.56
CA LEU A 407 -5.71 18.35 -37.85
C LEU A 407 -4.53 18.07 -38.77
N ALA A 408 -3.92 16.88 -38.69
CA ALA A 408 -2.89 16.41 -39.61
C ALA A 408 -3.43 15.97 -41.00
N GLY A 409 -4.76 15.98 -41.20
CA GLY A 409 -5.40 15.51 -42.43
C GLY A 409 -5.47 13.98 -42.56
N GLU A 410 -5.29 13.26 -41.44
CA GLU A 410 -5.35 11.80 -41.37
C GLU A 410 -6.74 11.30 -40.94
N LEU A 411 -6.98 10.00 -41.06
CA LEU A 411 -8.21 9.38 -40.57
C LEU A 411 -8.27 9.46 -39.03
N ARG A 412 -9.46 9.72 -38.50
CA ARG A 412 -9.76 9.76 -37.06
C ARG A 412 -9.81 8.32 -36.50
N ASP A 413 -8.67 7.65 -36.47
CA ASP A 413 -8.49 6.32 -35.89
C ASP A 413 -7.12 6.19 -35.17
N PHE A 414 -6.82 5.03 -34.58
CA PHE A 414 -5.53 4.76 -33.91
C PHE A 414 -4.54 3.98 -34.80
N ASN A 415 -4.73 3.97 -36.13
CA ASN A 415 -3.82 3.34 -37.08
C ASN A 415 -2.70 4.31 -37.50
N PHE A 416 -1.71 4.54 -36.64
CA PHE A 416 -0.52 5.37 -36.91
C PHE A 416 0.80 4.64 -36.66
#